data_AF-A0A4Y8RC92-F1
#
_entry.id   AF-A0A4Y8RC92-F1
#
_cell.length_a   1.000
_cell.length_b   1.000
_cell.length_c   1.000
_cell.angle_alpha   90.00
_cell.angle_beta   90.00
_cell.angle_gamma   90.00
#
_symmetry.space_group_name_H-M   'P 1'
#
loop_
_entity.id
_entity.type
_entity.pdbx_description
1 polymer ?
#
loop_
_entity_poly.entity_id
_entity_poly.type
_entity_poly.pdbx_seq_one_letter_code
_entity_poly.pdbx_strand_id
1 'polypeptide(L)'
;MDRSENAKGDAQRPSARGWNSKLLTLVAVGAASFVVELLFLAIFFGISTAPGSVGGGALGSIRSALEMLYFAAGIGALCLAVGAFMTARKQLDHIIDQNEQARHSRLAFAYIEITNRFYSPEMQLSRRSLRGLMRQFDRLDPAVRESTTLSAFAHSRLLELLEEHLHSVEVYPHVQTRYVKTVRFLDFVEDIAVLVRKNYLKADDVFELMGTILSDMGTLMDEHIRWNRIEGKSRSLYANAAWLCGEAVAYQAERNAGEEATPR
;
A
#
# COMPACT_ATOMS: atom_id res chain seq x y z
N MET A 1 -11.08 38.68 8.43
CA MET A 1 -10.43 37.43 7.97
C MET A 1 -11.44 36.32 8.14
N ASP A 2 -12.21 36.11 7.09
CA ASP A 2 -13.43 35.31 7.07
C ASP A 2 -13.14 33.81 7.14
N ARG A 3 -13.76 33.14 8.11
CA ARG A 3 -13.94 31.68 8.16
C ARG A 3 -15.38 31.38 7.80
N SER A 4 -15.69 31.45 6.51
CA SER A 4 -17.03 31.12 5.99
C SER A 4 -16.93 30.88 4.50
N GLU A 5 -16.30 29.77 4.11
CA GLU A 5 -16.44 29.17 2.77
C GLU A 5 -15.67 27.84 2.75
N ASN A 6 -16.31 26.78 3.25
CA ASN A 6 -16.04 25.40 2.82
C ASN A 6 -17.14 24.48 3.36
N ALA A 7 -18.35 24.75 2.88
CA ALA A 7 -19.43 23.80 2.84
C ALA A 7 -19.89 23.72 1.38
N LYS A 8 -19.44 22.68 0.66
CA LYS A 8 -20.07 22.10 -0.55
C LYS A 8 -19.12 21.04 -1.11
N GLY A 9 -19.33 19.79 -0.71
CA GLY A 9 -18.51 18.69 -1.17
C GLY A 9 -18.96 17.29 -0.77
N ASP A 10 -19.98 17.14 0.08
CA ASP A 10 -20.65 15.85 0.27
C ASP A 10 -21.65 15.62 -0.88
N ALA A 11 -21.09 15.36 -2.06
CA ALA A 11 -21.85 14.69 -3.11
C ALA A 11 -22.30 13.34 -2.54
N GLN A 12 -23.60 13.21 -2.33
CA GLN A 12 -24.29 11.96 -1.98
C GLN A 12 -23.68 10.81 -2.77
N ARG A 13 -22.83 10.01 -2.11
CA ARG A 13 -22.36 8.75 -2.67
C ARG A 13 -23.62 7.92 -2.92
N PRO A 14 -23.91 7.49 -4.17
CA PRO A 14 -25.05 6.63 -4.42
C PRO A 14 -24.84 5.36 -3.60
N SER A 15 -25.66 5.19 -2.54
CA SER A 15 -25.54 4.03 -1.67
C SER A 15 -25.62 2.77 -2.53
N ALA A 16 -24.76 1.78 -2.28
CA ALA A 16 -24.72 0.52 -3.02
C ALA A 16 -26.09 -0.21 -3.06
N ARG A 17 -27.02 0.13 -2.15
CA ARG A 17 -28.43 -0.30 -2.18
C ARG A 17 -29.20 0.16 -3.42
N GLY A 18 -28.91 1.35 -3.96
CA GLY A 18 -29.60 1.91 -5.12
C GLY A 18 -29.23 1.27 -6.46
N TRP A 19 -28.10 0.57 -6.54
CA TRP A 19 -27.68 -0.14 -7.75
C TRP A 19 -28.27 -1.54 -7.84
N ASN A 20 -28.35 -2.26 -6.72
CA ASN A 20 -29.03 -3.55 -6.67
C ASN A 20 -30.53 -3.43 -7.02
N SER A 21 -31.19 -2.33 -6.64
CA SER A 21 -32.60 -2.12 -7.03
C SER A 21 -32.77 -1.90 -8.52
N LYS A 22 -31.88 -1.15 -9.18
CA LYS A 22 -31.93 -0.94 -10.65
C LYS A 22 -31.65 -2.23 -11.42
N LEU A 23 -30.71 -3.06 -10.93
CA LEU A 23 -30.36 -4.34 -11.55
C LEU A 23 -31.49 -5.37 -11.37
N LEU A 24 -32.10 -5.43 -10.17
CA LEU A 24 -33.31 -6.21 -9.92
C LEU A 24 -34.48 -5.74 -10.79
N THR A 25 -34.63 -4.43 -11.01
CA THR A 25 -35.69 -3.89 -11.88
C THR A 25 -35.47 -4.28 -13.34
N LEU A 26 -34.23 -4.21 -13.84
CA LEU A 26 -33.88 -4.65 -15.20
C LEU A 26 -34.12 -6.15 -15.41
N VAL A 27 -33.71 -6.98 -14.44
CA VAL A 27 -33.95 -8.43 -14.48
C VAL A 27 -35.45 -8.74 -14.38
N ALA A 28 -36.19 -8.03 -13.52
CA ALA A 28 -37.63 -8.21 -13.39
C ALA A 28 -38.39 -7.79 -14.66
N VAL A 29 -37.98 -6.70 -15.30
CA VAL A 29 -38.55 -6.25 -16.59
C VAL A 29 -38.22 -7.24 -17.70
N GLY A 30 -36.98 -7.75 -17.76
CA GLY A 30 -36.59 -8.79 -18.71
C GLY A 30 -37.37 -10.10 -18.52
N ALA A 31 -37.53 -10.54 -17.27
CA ALA A 31 -38.32 -11.73 -16.92
C ALA A 31 -39.81 -11.53 -17.24
N ALA A 32 -40.37 -10.36 -16.97
CA ALA A 32 -41.75 -10.03 -17.32
C ALA A 32 -41.98 -10.04 -18.84
N SER A 33 -41.05 -9.48 -19.62
CA SER A 33 -41.10 -9.51 -21.09
C SER A 33 -41.09 -10.94 -21.62
N PHE A 34 -40.22 -11.80 -21.07
CA PHE A 34 -40.14 -13.22 -21.46
C PHE A 34 -41.42 -14.01 -21.13
N VAL A 35 -42.03 -13.73 -19.97
CA VAL A 35 -43.32 -14.34 -19.60
C VAL A 35 -44.44 -13.89 -20.53
N VAL A 36 -44.46 -12.62 -20.93
CA VAL A 36 -45.44 -12.10 -21.91
C VAL A 36 -45.26 -12.75 -23.28
N GLU A 37 -44.03 -12.93 -23.75
CA GLU A 37 -43.73 -13.64 -25.01
C GLU A 37 -44.17 -15.11 -24.96
N LEU A 38 -43.92 -15.80 -23.84
CA LEU A 38 -44.40 -17.18 -23.62
C LEU A 38 -45.92 -17.27 -23.59
N LEU A 39 -46.60 -16.30 -22.98
CA LEU A 39 -48.07 -16.21 -22.95
C LEU A 39 -48.66 -15.97 -24.34
N PHE A 40 -48.03 -15.11 -25.14
CA PHE A 40 -48.41 -14.89 -26.53
C PHE A 40 -48.26 -16.16 -27.36
N LEU A 41 -47.14 -16.88 -27.22
CA LEU A 41 -46.93 -18.18 -27.84
C LEU A 41 -48.01 -19.19 -27.43
N ALA A 42 -48.32 -19.30 -26.14
CA ALA A 42 -49.33 -20.24 -25.63
C ALA A 42 -50.74 -19.91 -26.15
N ILE A 43 -51.13 -18.64 -26.17
CA ILE A 43 -52.43 -18.18 -26.72
C ILE A 43 -52.51 -18.47 -28.22
N PHE A 44 -51.43 -18.21 -28.96
CA PHE A 44 -51.39 -18.40 -30.40
C PHE A 44 -51.46 -19.88 -30.81
N PHE A 45 -50.77 -20.77 -30.07
CA PHE A 45 -50.89 -22.22 -30.23
C PHE A 45 -52.27 -22.76 -29.79
N GLY A 46 -52.88 -22.19 -28.75
CA GLY A 46 -54.22 -22.56 -28.30
C GLY A 46 -55.33 -22.19 -29.30
N ILE A 47 -55.18 -21.07 -30.02
CA ILE A 47 -56.14 -20.64 -31.06
C ILE A 47 -56.00 -21.48 -32.34
N SER A 48 -54.78 -21.94 -32.67
CA SER A 48 -54.53 -22.73 -33.88
C SER A 48 -54.92 -24.22 -33.79
N THR A 49 -55.35 -24.69 -32.62
CA THR A 49 -55.94 -26.04 -32.43
C THR A 49 -57.46 -26.11 -32.59
N ALA A 50 -58.15 -25.00 -32.93
CA ALA A 50 -59.57 -25.05 -33.28
C ALA A 50 -59.75 -25.74 -34.65
N PRO A 51 -60.48 -26.88 -34.74
CA PRO A 51 -60.58 -27.63 -35.98
C PRO A 51 -61.55 -26.92 -36.94
N GLY A 52 -61.01 -26.15 -37.89
CA GLY A 52 -61.82 -25.47 -38.90
C GLY A 52 -61.01 -24.92 -40.08
N SER A 53 -61.02 -25.68 -41.18
CA SER A 53 -60.61 -25.31 -42.55
C SER A 53 -59.15 -24.89 -42.80
N VAL A 54 -58.38 -25.83 -43.36
CA VAL A 54 -57.02 -25.62 -43.88
C VAL A 54 -57.10 -25.02 -45.28
N GLY A 55 -56.79 -23.73 -45.41
CA GLY A 55 -56.28 -23.12 -46.63
C GLY A 55 -54.76 -22.93 -46.49
N GLY A 56 -53.96 -23.54 -47.37
CA GLY A 56 -52.49 -23.65 -47.28
C GLY A 56 -51.69 -22.34 -47.18
N GLY A 57 -52.32 -21.16 -47.21
CA GLY A 57 -51.67 -19.87 -46.94
C GLY A 57 -51.47 -19.54 -45.46
N ALA A 58 -52.29 -20.08 -44.55
CA ALA A 58 -52.23 -19.76 -43.12
C ALA A 58 -50.98 -20.33 -42.43
N LEU A 59 -50.54 -21.54 -42.81
CA LEU A 59 -49.34 -22.20 -42.27
C LEU A 59 -48.05 -21.44 -42.63
N GLY A 60 -47.97 -20.84 -43.81
CA GLY A 60 -46.83 -20.01 -44.22
C GLY A 60 -46.71 -18.73 -43.39
N SER A 61 -47.84 -18.08 -43.10
CA SER A 61 -47.88 -16.88 -42.25
C SER A 61 -47.50 -17.17 -40.80
N ILE A 62 -47.95 -18.31 -40.25
CA ILE A 62 -47.62 -18.73 -38.88
C ILE A 62 -46.14 -19.03 -38.75
N ARG A 63 -45.56 -19.74 -39.73
CA ARG A 63 -44.14 -20.02 -39.77
C ARG A 63 -43.30 -18.75 -39.84
N SER A 64 -43.64 -17.82 -40.72
CA SER A 64 -42.93 -16.54 -40.84
C SER A 64 -43.02 -15.70 -39.56
N ALA A 65 -44.17 -15.71 -38.87
CA ALA A 65 -44.32 -15.04 -37.58
C ALA A 65 -43.48 -15.68 -36.48
N LEU A 66 -43.41 -17.02 -36.42
CA LEU A 66 -42.55 -17.74 -35.47
C LEU A 66 -41.06 -17.51 -35.76
N GLU A 67 -40.66 -17.49 -37.02
CA GLU A 67 -39.28 -17.19 -37.44
C GLU A 67 -38.91 -15.74 -37.06
N MET A 68 -39.83 -14.78 -37.21
CA MET A 68 -39.62 -13.39 -36.79
C MET A 68 -39.54 -13.22 -35.27
N LEU A 69 -40.38 -13.95 -34.51
CA LEU A 69 -40.32 -13.98 -33.04
C LEU A 69 -39.01 -14.59 -32.56
N TYR A 70 -38.56 -15.70 -33.17
CA TYR A 70 -37.28 -16.32 -32.84
C TYR A 70 -36.10 -15.38 -33.12
N PHE A 71 -36.14 -14.66 -34.25
CA PHE A 71 -35.14 -13.65 -34.59
C PHE A 71 -35.15 -12.47 -33.60
N ALA A 72 -36.34 -11.97 -33.25
CA ALA A 72 -36.50 -10.90 -32.27
C ALA A 72 -36.00 -11.31 -30.88
N ALA A 73 -36.33 -12.53 -30.43
CA ALA A 73 -35.83 -13.08 -29.17
C ALA A 73 -34.31 -13.25 -29.18
N GLY A 74 -33.73 -13.70 -30.30
CA GLY A 74 -32.27 -13.79 -30.48
C GLY A 74 -31.58 -12.43 -30.37
N ILE A 75 -32.13 -11.39 -31.01
CA ILE A 75 -31.61 -10.01 -30.88
C ILE A 75 -31.78 -9.49 -29.45
N GLY A 76 -32.93 -9.73 -28.82
CA GLY A 76 -33.19 -9.32 -27.44
C GLY A 76 -32.19 -9.95 -26.46
N ALA A 77 -31.94 -11.25 -26.59
CA ALA A 77 -30.94 -11.97 -25.80
C ALA A 77 -29.52 -11.41 -26.03
N LEU A 78 -29.15 -11.08 -27.27
CA LEU A 78 -27.87 -10.46 -27.60
C LEU A 78 -27.73 -9.07 -26.95
N CYS A 79 -28.75 -8.22 -27.04
CA CYS A 79 -28.76 -6.90 -26.41
C CYS A 79 -28.63 -7.00 -24.87
N LEU A 80 -29.32 -7.95 -24.25
CA LEU A 80 -29.18 -8.22 -22.80
C LEU A 80 -27.77 -8.71 -22.45
N ALA A 81 -27.18 -9.60 -23.25
CA ALA A 81 -25.82 -10.09 -23.04
C ALA A 81 -24.78 -8.97 -23.16
N VAL A 82 -24.90 -8.10 -24.17
CA VAL A 82 -24.02 -6.93 -24.33
C VAL A 82 -24.21 -5.95 -23.16
N GLY A 83 -25.45 -5.69 -22.75
CA GLY A 83 -25.74 -4.86 -21.57
C GLY A 83 -25.11 -5.40 -20.29
N ALA A 84 -25.25 -6.70 -20.04
CA ALA A 84 -24.66 -7.39 -18.90
C ALA A 84 -23.11 -7.38 -18.94
N PHE A 85 -22.52 -7.53 -20.13
CA PHE A 85 -21.07 -7.44 -20.29
C PHE A 85 -20.55 -6.02 -20.00
N MET A 86 -21.24 -4.99 -20.51
CA MET A 86 -20.87 -3.60 -20.25
C MET A 86 -20.98 -3.24 -18.76
N THR A 87 -21.99 -3.74 -18.04
CA THR A 87 -22.12 -3.51 -16.60
C THR A 87 -21.07 -4.27 -15.81
N ALA A 88 -20.74 -5.52 -16.17
CA ALA A 88 -19.66 -6.28 -15.56
C ALA A 88 -18.31 -5.58 -15.74
N ARG A 89 -18.03 -5.03 -16.92
CA ARG A 89 -16.83 -4.24 -17.18
C ARG A 89 -16.75 -3.00 -16.29
N LYS A 90 -17.84 -2.23 -16.18
CA LYS A 90 -17.89 -1.05 -15.29
C LYS A 90 -17.70 -1.42 -13.82
N GLN A 91 -18.21 -2.57 -13.37
CA GLN A 91 -17.97 -3.05 -12.00
C GLN A 91 -16.51 -3.42 -11.77
N LEU A 92 -15.88 -4.07 -12.76
CA LEU A 92 -14.47 -4.43 -12.71
C LEU A 92 -13.58 -3.19 -12.64
N ASP A 93 -13.83 -2.19 -13.50
CA ASP A 93 -13.11 -0.91 -13.47
C ASP A 93 -13.28 -0.22 -12.10
N HIS A 94 -14.50 -0.19 -11.55
CA HIS A 94 -14.74 0.38 -10.22
C HIS A 94 -14.00 -0.35 -9.09
N ILE A 95 -13.87 -1.68 -9.16
CA ILE A 95 -13.11 -2.47 -8.18
C ILE A 95 -11.61 -2.16 -8.30
N ILE A 96 -11.10 -2.01 -9.53
CA ILE A 96 -9.70 -1.60 -9.76
C ILE A 96 -9.45 -0.23 -9.14
N ASP A 97 -10.31 0.75 -9.41
CA ASP A 97 -10.19 2.10 -8.85
C ASP A 97 -10.24 2.10 -7.31
N GLN A 98 -11.14 1.32 -6.71
CA GLN A 98 -11.21 1.18 -5.25
C GLN A 98 -9.96 0.55 -4.66
N ASN A 99 -9.41 -0.47 -5.32
CA ASN A 99 -8.18 -1.12 -4.89
C ASN A 99 -6.98 -0.17 -5.01
N GLU A 100 -6.93 0.63 -6.07
CA GLU A 100 -5.89 1.65 -6.24
C GLU A 100 -5.99 2.75 -5.19
N GLN A 101 -7.20 3.27 -4.92
CA GLN A 101 -7.44 4.22 -3.84
C GLN A 101 -7.05 3.64 -2.48
N ALA A 102 -7.45 2.40 -2.18
CA ALA A 102 -7.08 1.72 -0.95
C ALA A 102 -5.56 1.53 -0.83
N ARG A 103 -4.87 1.23 -1.95
CA ARG A 103 -3.41 1.16 -2.01
C ARG A 103 -2.79 2.53 -1.69
N HIS A 104 -3.25 3.60 -2.33
CA HIS A 104 -2.76 4.95 -2.07
C HIS A 104 -3.00 5.41 -0.63
N SER A 105 -4.17 5.12 -0.05
CA SER A 105 -4.45 5.43 1.36
C SER A 105 -3.54 4.65 2.32
N ARG A 106 -3.27 3.37 2.05
CA ARG A 106 -2.33 2.57 2.85
C ARG A 106 -0.90 3.11 2.78
N LEU A 107 -0.44 3.50 1.59
CA LEU A 107 0.87 4.13 1.40
C LEU A 107 0.96 5.45 2.16
N ALA A 108 -0.03 6.33 1.99
CA ALA A 108 -0.09 7.61 2.69
C ALA A 108 -0.06 7.41 4.22
N PHE A 109 -0.81 6.44 4.73
CA PHE A 109 -0.80 6.10 6.15
C PHE A 109 0.59 5.64 6.62
N ALA A 110 1.27 4.76 5.87
CA ALA A 110 2.61 4.30 6.20
C ALA A 110 3.62 5.47 6.23
N TYR A 111 3.59 6.38 5.27
CA TYR A 111 4.45 7.57 5.27
C TYR A 111 4.14 8.52 6.44
N ILE A 112 2.87 8.72 6.78
CA ILE A 112 2.46 9.53 7.94
C ILE A 112 2.97 8.88 9.23
N GLU A 113 2.83 7.58 9.38
CA GLU A 113 3.31 6.86 10.57
C GLU A 113 4.83 6.94 10.71
N ILE A 114 5.57 6.75 9.61
CA ILE A 114 7.03 6.89 9.57
C ILE A 114 7.43 8.31 9.94
N THR A 115 6.78 9.31 9.36
CA THR A 115 7.04 10.72 9.65
C THR A 115 6.79 11.00 11.13
N ASN A 116 5.65 10.58 11.67
CA ASN A 116 5.31 10.77 13.09
C ASN A 116 6.31 10.08 14.03
N ARG A 117 6.68 8.82 13.76
CA ARG A 117 7.69 8.09 14.54
C ARG A 117 9.06 8.75 14.42
N PHE A 118 9.44 9.22 13.23
CA PHE A 118 10.71 9.89 12.99
C PHE A 118 10.80 11.22 13.74
N TYR A 119 9.73 12.01 13.78
CA TYR A 119 9.71 13.28 14.49
C TYR A 119 9.32 13.17 15.97
N SER A 120 9.01 11.97 16.47
CA SER A 120 8.69 11.72 17.88
C SER A 120 9.81 12.20 18.84
N PRO A 121 9.46 12.68 20.04
CA PRO A 121 10.44 13.08 21.05
C PRO A 121 11.48 12.00 21.36
N GLU A 122 11.07 10.73 21.38
CA GLU A 122 11.93 9.58 21.66
C GLU A 122 12.98 9.40 20.56
N MET A 123 12.56 9.50 19.30
CA MET A 123 13.48 9.41 18.17
C MET A 123 14.41 10.62 18.07
N GLN A 124 13.91 11.81 18.42
CA GLN A 124 14.77 13.00 18.53
C GLN A 124 15.86 12.80 19.60
N LEU A 125 15.53 12.21 20.75
CA LEU A 125 16.51 11.87 21.79
C LEU A 125 17.52 10.85 21.28
N SER A 126 17.07 9.81 20.58
CA SER A 126 17.94 8.81 19.95
C SER A 126 18.96 9.45 19.01
N ARG A 127 18.49 10.27 18.06
CA ARG A 127 19.35 11.02 17.13
C ARG A 127 20.30 11.97 17.84
N ARG A 128 19.87 12.62 18.93
CA ARG A 128 20.74 13.49 19.74
C ARG A 128 21.83 12.68 20.44
N SER A 129 21.52 11.49 20.97
CA SER A 129 22.51 10.59 21.57
C SER A 129 23.56 10.14 20.55
N LEU A 130 23.12 9.71 19.35
CA LEU A 130 24.01 9.28 18.27
C LEU A 130 24.93 10.43 17.80
N ARG A 131 24.38 11.63 17.59
CA ARG A 131 25.19 12.83 17.30
C ARG A 131 26.13 13.20 18.45
N GLY A 132 25.72 12.91 19.70
CA GLY A 132 26.57 13.07 20.87
C GLY A 132 27.81 12.19 20.80
N LEU A 133 27.68 10.94 20.36
CA LEU A 133 28.80 10.03 20.14
C LEU A 133 29.76 10.54 19.05
N MET A 134 29.23 11.05 17.94
CA MET A 134 30.07 11.67 16.89
C MET A 134 30.91 12.82 17.45
N ARG A 135 30.28 13.73 18.22
CA ARG A 135 30.99 14.85 18.84
C ARG A 135 32.00 14.43 19.90
N GLN A 136 31.74 13.32 20.61
CA GLN A 136 32.71 12.78 21.57
C GLN A 136 33.92 12.21 20.84
N PHE A 137 33.70 11.51 19.72
CA PHE A 137 34.77 11.01 18.85
C PHE A 137 35.62 12.16 18.29
N ASP A 138 35.00 13.24 17.83
CA ASP A 138 35.70 14.43 17.30
C ASP A 138 36.58 15.13 18.34
N ARG A 139 36.29 14.94 19.63
CA ARG A 139 37.02 15.54 20.76
C ARG A 139 38.10 14.63 21.33
N LEU A 140 38.26 13.41 20.81
CA LEU A 140 39.36 12.54 21.21
C LEU A 140 40.71 13.19 20.84
N ASP A 141 41.74 12.81 21.59
CA ASP A 141 43.12 13.12 21.21
C ASP A 141 43.38 12.64 19.77
N PRO A 142 43.99 13.45 18.89
CA PRO A 142 44.27 13.06 17.50
C PRO A 142 44.95 11.70 17.37
N ALA A 143 45.91 11.37 18.26
CA ALA A 143 46.60 10.08 18.22
C ALA A 143 45.67 8.90 18.50
N VAL A 144 44.70 9.09 19.40
CA VAL A 144 43.67 8.08 19.70
C VAL A 144 42.66 7.99 18.55
N ARG A 145 42.25 9.13 18.01
CA ARG A 145 41.27 9.21 16.92
C ARG A 145 41.79 8.56 15.63
N GLU A 146 43.07 8.71 15.31
CA GLU A 146 43.69 8.05 14.15
C GLU A 146 43.81 6.53 14.32
N SER A 147 43.85 6.05 15.56
CA SER A 147 43.97 4.62 15.88
C SER A 147 42.64 3.86 15.89
N THR A 148 41.50 4.54 15.76
CA THR A 148 40.18 3.92 15.88
C THR A 148 39.17 4.51 14.90
N THR A 149 38.19 3.72 14.48
CA THR A 149 37.11 4.20 13.61
C THR A 149 35.96 4.76 14.44
N LEU A 150 35.17 5.67 13.87
CA LEU A 150 33.96 6.18 14.53
C LEU A 150 33.01 5.04 14.94
N SER A 151 32.87 4.04 14.07
CA SER A 151 31.99 2.88 14.32
C SER A 151 32.50 2.02 15.49
N ALA A 152 33.80 1.73 15.54
CA ALA A 152 34.41 0.97 16.64
C ALA A 152 34.31 1.71 17.98
N PHE A 153 34.56 3.03 17.97
CA PHE A 153 34.37 3.87 19.15
C PHE A 153 32.91 3.87 19.62
N ALA A 154 31.96 4.09 18.72
CA ALA A 154 30.54 4.11 19.06
C ALA A 154 30.07 2.75 19.60
N HIS A 155 30.54 1.64 19.00
CA HIS A 155 30.26 0.30 19.47
C HIS A 155 30.79 0.06 20.90
N SER A 156 32.03 0.43 21.19
CA SER A 156 32.60 0.35 22.55
C SER A 156 31.76 1.13 23.56
N ARG A 157 31.34 2.36 23.24
CA ARG A 157 30.46 3.15 24.11
C ARG A 157 29.08 2.53 24.29
N LEU A 158 28.53 1.89 23.26
CA LEU A 158 27.26 1.18 23.37
C LEU A 158 27.36 -0.05 24.27
N LEU A 159 28.48 -0.79 24.22
CA LEU A 159 28.73 -1.91 25.13
C LEU A 159 28.87 -1.44 26.58
N GLU A 160 29.59 -0.35 26.84
CA GLU A 160 29.67 0.24 28.18
C GLU A 160 28.26 0.62 28.69
N LEU A 161 27.44 1.28 27.86
CA LEU A 161 26.06 1.63 28.20
C LEU A 161 25.17 0.39 28.42
N LEU A 162 25.43 -0.71 27.70
CA LEU A 162 24.73 -1.98 27.87
C LEU A 162 25.12 -2.65 29.19
N GLU A 163 26.40 -2.68 29.54
CA GLU A 163 26.90 -3.21 30.81
C GLU A 163 26.34 -2.42 31.99
N GLU A 164 26.39 -1.08 31.91
CA GLU A 164 25.73 -0.19 32.88
C GLU A 164 24.24 -0.51 32.98
N HIS A 165 23.56 -0.70 31.86
CA HIS A 165 22.15 -1.05 31.82
C HIS A 165 21.88 -2.38 32.55
N LEU A 166 22.63 -3.44 32.22
CA LEU A 166 22.47 -4.78 32.79
C LEU A 166 22.73 -4.81 34.30
N HIS A 167 23.70 -4.02 34.78
CA HIS A 167 24.01 -3.92 36.21
C HIS A 167 23.08 -2.98 36.99
N SER A 168 22.36 -2.09 36.30
CA SER A 168 21.48 -1.08 36.93
C SER A 168 19.98 -1.42 36.88
N VAL A 169 19.59 -2.54 36.25
CA VAL A 169 18.18 -2.97 36.09
C VAL A 169 17.42 -3.00 37.43
N GLU A 170 18.11 -3.29 38.54
CA GLU A 170 17.50 -3.35 39.88
C GLU A 170 17.58 -2.03 40.67
N VAL A 171 18.44 -1.07 40.29
CA VAL A 171 18.81 0.07 41.16
C VAL A 171 18.46 1.43 40.56
N TYR A 172 18.52 1.62 39.24
CA TYR A 172 18.35 2.94 38.60
C TYR A 172 17.58 2.89 37.26
N PRO A 173 16.23 2.99 37.28
CA PRO A 173 15.40 2.91 36.07
C PRO A 173 15.67 4.01 35.02
N HIS A 174 16.39 5.08 35.39
CA HIS A 174 16.77 6.14 34.46
C HIS A 174 18.01 5.77 33.60
N VAL A 175 18.94 4.93 34.09
CA VAL A 175 20.09 4.41 33.30
C VAL A 175 19.60 3.44 32.24
N GLN A 176 18.52 2.72 32.55
CA GLN A 176 17.75 1.88 31.61
C GLN A 176 17.44 2.61 30.29
N THR A 177 17.35 3.94 30.34
CA THR A 177 16.97 4.74 29.18
C THR A 177 18.08 5.02 28.17
N ARG A 178 19.38 5.08 28.50
CA ARG A 178 20.38 5.61 27.53
C ARG A 178 20.73 4.63 26.42
N TYR A 179 21.03 3.38 26.77
CA TYR A 179 21.26 2.32 25.79
C TYR A 179 20.02 2.13 24.91
N VAL A 180 18.85 1.94 25.53
CA VAL A 180 17.57 1.75 24.83
C VAL A 180 17.25 2.94 23.92
N LYS A 181 17.46 4.19 24.38
CA LYS A 181 17.27 5.38 23.53
C LYS A 181 18.18 5.35 22.32
N THR A 182 19.41 4.88 22.45
CA THR A 182 20.39 4.91 21.35
C THR A 182 20.10 3.81 20.34
N VAL A 183 19.80 2.59 20.79
CA VAL A 183 19.49 1.44 19.91
C VAL A 183 18.11 1.55 19.26
N ARG A 184 17.16 2.30 19.84
CA ARG A 184 15.82 2.52 19.26
C ARG A 184 15.83 3.06 17.82
N PHE A 185 16.89 3.77 17.41
CA PHE A 185 17.07 4.17 16.01
C PHE A 185 17.22 2.94 15.10
N LEU A 186 18.01 1.93 15.50
CA LEU A 186 18.17 0.70 14.72
C LEU A 186 16.88 -0.08 14.59
N ASP A 187 16.08 -0.19 15.67
CA ASP A 187 14.77 -0.85 15.61
C ASP A 187 13.86 -0.15 14.59
N PHE A 188 13.86 1.17 14.57
CA PHE A 188 13.09 1.96 13.61
C PHE A 188 13.59 1.77 12.17
N VAL A 189 14.89 1.74 11.95
CA VAL A 189 15.47 1.50 10.61
C VAL A 189 15.17 0.07 10.14
N GLU A 190 15.22 -0.91 11.04
CA GLU A 190 14.85 -2.31 10.74
C GLU A 190 13.38 -2.41 10.30
N ASP A 191 12.46 -1.76 11.01
CA ASP A 191 11.04 -1.70 10.64
C ASP A 191 10.84 -1.10 9.24
N ILE A 192 11.48 0.03 8.95
CA ILE A 192 11.40 0.68 7.63
C ILE A 192 11.96 -0.24 6.55
N ALA A 193 13.12 -0.84 6.80
CA ALA A 193 13.76 -1.71 5.83
C ALA A 193 12.88 -2.93 5.49
N VAL A 194 12.16 -3.49 6.47
CA VAL A 194 11.16 -4.53 6.22
C VAL A 194 10.03 -4.03 5.33
N LEU A 195 9.54 -2.81 5.55
CA LEU A 195 8.48 -2.22 4.71
C LEU A 195 8.95 -1.98 3.28
N VAL A 196 10.18 -1.50 3.09
CA VAL A 196 10.78 -1.33 1.75
C VAL A 196 10.95 -2.68 1.06
N ARG A 197 11.53 -3.70 1.73
CA ARG A 197 11.74 -5.03 1.13
C ARG A 197 10.46 -5.76 0.75
N LYS A 198 9.36 -5.45 1.43
CA LYS A 198 8.02 -5.99 1.12
C LYS A 198 7.25 -5.14 0.09
N ASN A 199 7.90 -4.15 -0.52
CA ASN A 199 7.30 -3.20 -1.47
C ASN A 199 6.10 -2.42 -0.90
N TYR A 200 6.06 -2.22 0.43
CA TYR A 200 5.11 -1.30 1.05
C TYR A 200 5.58 0.15 0.99
N LEU A 201 6.88 0.38 0.77
CA LEU A 201 7.48 1.70 0.57
C LEU A 201 8.46 1.62 -0.60
N LYS A 202 8.64 2.73 -1.30
CA LYS A 202 9.72 2.86 -2.26
C LYS A 202 10.99 3.28 -1.54
N ALA A 203 12.13 2.69 -1.91
CA ALA A 203 13.42 3.03 -1.33
C ALA A 203 13.77 4.50 -1.58
N ASP A 204 13.54 4.99 -2.81
CA ASP A 204 13.81 6.38 -3.21
C ASP A 204 13.09 7.39 -2.31
N ASP A 205 11.79 7.21 -2.07
CA ASP A 205 11.01 8.10 -1.19
C ASP A 205 11.57 8.10 0.26
N VAL A 206 12.04 6.94 0.74
CA VAL A 206 12.67 6.83 2.07
C VAL A 206 14.02 7.57 2.09
N PHE A 207 14.82 7.44 1.03
CA PHE A 207 16.11 8.12 0.93
C PHE A 207 15.97 9.63 0.74
N GLU A 208 14.95 10.10 0.01
CA GLU A 208 14.64 11.53 -0.05
C GLU A 208 14.24 12.08 1.32
N LEU A 209 13.47 11.32 2.11
CA LEU A 209 13.01 11.76 3.42
C LEU A 209 14.12 11.78 4.47
N MET A 210 15.00 10.77 4.48
CA MET A 210 15.95 10.56 5.58
C MET A 210 17.31 9.97 5.18
N GLY A 211 17.65 9.92 3.89
CA GLY A 211 18.84 9.25 3.36
C GLY A 211 20.14 9.68 4.03
N THR A 212 20.38 10.99 4.19
CA THR A 212 21.58 11.50 4.88
C THR A 212 21.68 11.00 6.31
N ILE A 213 20.55 10.96 7.04
CA ILE A 213 20.52 10.51 8.43
C ILE A 213 20.74 8.99 8.51
N LEU A 214 20.18 8.22 7.57
CA LEU A 214 20.41 6.79 7.46
C LEU A 214 21.88 6.48 7.16
N SER A 215 22.51 7.22 6.25
CA SER A 215 23.93 7.09 5.92
C SER A 215 24.82 7.39 7.12
N ASP A 216 24.64 8.55 7.76
CA ASP A 216 25.47 8.99 8.90
C ASP A 216 25.35 8.04 10.08
N MET A 217 24.12 7.70 10.46
CA MET A 217 23.85 6.86 11.64
C MET A 217 24.11 5.38 11.34
N GLY A 218 23.93 4.94 10.10
CA GLY A 218 24.31 3.61 9.65
C GLY A 218 25.81 3.37 9.79
N THR A 219 26.63 4.32 9.33
CA THR A 219 28.10 4.26 9.48
C THR A 219 28.52 4.17 10.95
N LEU A 220 27.88 4.97 11.80
CA LEU A 220 28.16 4.99 13.24
C LEU A 220 27.81 3.66 13.92
N MET A 221 26.74 3.00 13.48
CA MET A 221 26.23 1.77 14.09
C MET A 221 26.74 0.49 13.42
N ASP A 222 27.50 0.58 12.33
CA ASP A 222 27.91 -0.57 11.50
C ASP A 222 28.57 -1.69 12.33
N GLU A 223 29.56 -1.36 13.16
CA GLU A 223 30.26 -2.35 13.99
C GLU A 223 29.31 -2.99 15.02
N HIS A 224 28.32 -2.25 15.53
CA HIS A 224 27.30 -2.79 16.42
C HIS A 224 26.32 -3.72 15.69
N ILE A 225 25.95 -3.42 14.44
CA ILE A 225 25.12 -4.32 13.63
C ILE A 225 25.91 -5.59 13.28
N ARG A 226 27.19 -5.46 12.92
CA ARG A 226 28.11 -6.58 12.66
C ARG A 226 28.28 -7.46 13.91
N TRP A 227 28.44 -6.87 15.08
CA TRP A 227 28.52 -7.62 16.34
C TRP A 227 27.22 -8.38 16.66
N ASN A 228 26.06 -7.79 16.40
CA ASN A 228 24.75 -8.43 16.57
C ASN A 228 24.42 -9.50 15.50
N ARG A 229 25.30 -9.68 14.52
CA ARG A 229 25.22 -10.77 13.54
C ARG A 229 25.65 -12.08 14.22
N ILE A 230 24.72 -12.70 14.96
CA ILE A 230 24.95 -13.97 15.63
C ILE A 230 25.37 -15.03 14.60
N GLU A 231 26.62 -15.49 14.68
CA GLU A 231 27.08 -16.66 13.93
C GLU A 231 26.23 -17.88 14.34
N GLY A 232 25.46 -18.42 13.40
CA GLY A 232 24.73 -19.69 13.58
C GLY A 232 23.24 -19.60 13.95
N LYS A 233 22.60 -18.43 13.97
CA LYS A 233 21.12 -18.32 14.03
C LYS A 233 20.56 -17.65 12.77
N SER A 234 19.49 -18.23 12.23
CA SER A 234 18.90 -17.99 10.89
C SER A 234 18.51 -16.53 10.56
N ARG A 235 18.55 -15.59 11.51
CA ARG A 235 18.40 -14.15 11.23
C ARG A 235 19.32 -13.34 12.12
N SER A 236 20.19 -12.53 11.52
CA SER A 236 20.92 -11.50 12.25
C SER A 236 19.94 -10.44 12.73
N LEU A 237 20.09 -10.02 13.98
CA LEU A 237 19.43 -8.81 14.46
C LEU A 237 19.90 -7.65 13.59
N TYR A 238 18.98 -6.78 13.17
CA TYR A 238 19.26 -5.60 12.34
C TYR A 238 19.78 -5.89 10.92
N ALA A 239 19.48 -7.08 10.36
CA ALA A 239 19.88 -7.44 8.99
C ALA A 239 19.33 -6.47 7.93
N ASN A 240 18.06 -6.09 8.07
CA ASN A 240 17.41 -5.22 7.10
C ASN A 240 17.87 -3.79 7.30
N ALA A 241 18.13 -3.37 8.55
CA ALA A 241 18.72 -2.08 8.85
C ALA A 241 20.11 -1.92 8.24
N ALA A 242 20.99 -2.92 8.37
CA ALA A 242 22.29 -2.92 7.70
C ALA A 242 22.16 -2.75 6.19
N TRP A 243 21.25 -3.52 5.56
CA TRP A 243 20.98 -3.39 4.13
C TRP A 243 20.52 -1.97 3.78
N LEU A 244 19.49 -1.44 4.45
CA LEU A 244 18.92 -0.12 4.13
C LEU A 244 19.94 1.02 4.35
N CYS A 245 20.76 0.94 5.40
CA CYS A 245 21.85 1.89 5.63
C CYS A 245 22.91 1.83 4.52
N GLY A 246 23.28 0.63 4.06
CA GLY A 246 24.22 0.44 2.95
C GLY A 246 23.69 1.04 1.64
N GLU A 247 22.42 0.81 1.32
CA GLU A 247 21.75 1.41 0.16
C GLU A 247 21.69 2.94 0.27
N ALA A 248 21.44 3.49 1.47
CA ALA A 248 21.42 4.94 1.68
C ALA A 248 22.79 5.59 1.44
N VAL A 249 23.89 4.91 1.78
CA VAL A 249 25.25 5.38 1.49
C VAL A 249 25.50 5.40 -0.02
N ALA A 250 25.12 4.33 -0.73
CA ALA A 250 25.24 4.24 -2.19
C ALA A 250 24.43 5.34 -2.89
N TYR A 251 23.18 5.52 -2.49
CA TYR A 251 22.29 6.56 -3.01
C TYR A 251 22.87 7.97 -2.82
N GLN A 252 23.45 8.27 -1.65
CA GLN A 252 24.06 9.56 -1.39
C GLN A 252 25.32 9.79 -2.23
N ALA A 253 26.12 8.74 -2.45
CA ALA A 253 27.31 8.82 -3.31
C ALA A 253 26.93 9.12 -4.77
N GLU A 254 25.90 8.45 -5.30
CA GLU A 254 25.38 8.70 -6.66
C GLU A 254 24.84 10.13 -6.81
N ARG A 255 24.08 10.61 -5.82
CA ARG A 255 23.55 11.97 -5.82
C ARG A 255 24.66 13.02 -5.84
N ASN A 256 25.68 12.85 -5.00
CA ASN A 256 26.82 13.77 -4.95
C ASN A 256 27.60 13.79 -6.28
N ALA A 257 27.81 12.63 -6.90
CA ALA A 257 28.46 12.52 -8.20
C ALA A 257 27.66 13.19 -9.34
N GLY A 258 26.32 13.11 -9.29
CA GLY A 258 25.44 13.78 -10.24
C GLY A 258 25.46 15.31 -10.12
N GLU A 259 25.59 15.84 -8.91
CA GLU A 259 25.66 17.29 -8.66
C GLU A 259 26.99 17.90 -9.18
N GLU A 260 28.10 17.17 -9.14
CA GLU A 260 29.39 17.62 -9.69
C GLU A 260 29.44 17.64 -11.23
N ALA A 261 28.63 16.81 -11.89
CA ALA A 261 28.58 16.71 -13.35
C ALA A 261 27.75 17.82 -14.04
N THR A 262 27.06 18.67 -13.28
CA THR A 262 26.26 19.77 -13.83
C THR A 262 27.09 21.06 -13.81
N PRO A 263 27.69 21.50 -14.93
CA PRO A 263 28.48 22.73 -14.96
C PRO A 263 27.58 23.92 -14.61
N ARG A 264 28.03 24.74 -13.65
CA ARG A 264 27.40 26.02 -13.30
C ARG A 264 27.54 27.05 -14.42
#